data_AF-A0A840PLS7-F1
#
_entry.id   AF-A0A840PLS7-F1
#
_cell.length_a   1.000
_cell.length_b   1.000
_cell.length_c   1.000
_cell.angle_alpha   90.00
_cell.angle_beta   90.00
_cell.angle_gamma   90.00
#
_symmetry.space_group_name_H-M   'P 1'
#
loop_
_entity.id
_entity.type
_entity.pdbx_description
1 polymer ?
#
loop_
_entity_poly.entity_id
_entity_poly.type
_entity_poly.pdbx_seq_one_letter_code
_entity_poly.pdbx_strand_id
1 'polypeptide(L)'
;MRSSQVVREQQRAYQQALLTNLRKELTARDVPAVLIVTEDGRPALDVTDSRCRSRRIFVHLPFCWFYWGDQHDERVSFLRLPDAADRITQAARDGWREGEQGELGIDLSKIVDAYRP
;
A
#
# COMPACT_ATOMS: atom_id res chain seq x y z
N MET A 1 -23.94 -2.26 18.42
CA MET A 1 -22.83 -1.41 17.95
C MET A 1 -21.42 -1.80 18.43
N ARG A 2 -21.24 -2.81 19.31
CA ARG A 2 -19.91 -3.26 19.81
C ARG A 2 -19.09 -4.09 18.78
N SER A 3 -19.77 -4.83 17.91
CA SER A 3 -19.15 -5.73 16.93
C SER A 3 -18.34 -4.97 15.85
N SER A 4 -18.81 -3.81 15.41
CA SER A 4 -18.13 -3.04 14.34
C SER A 4 -16.82 -2.38 14.80
N GLN A 5 -16.67 -2.07 16.09
CA GLN A 5 -15.41 -1.60 16.66
C GLN A 5 -14.35 -2.70 16.65
N VAL A 6 -14.72 -3.89 17.13
CA VAL A 6 -13.83 -5.06 17.16
C VAL A 6 -13.35 -5.44 15.75
N VAL A 7 -14.25 -5.42 14.76
CA VAL A 7 -13.87 -5.72 13.36
C VAL A 7 -12.87 -4.69 12.82
N ARG A 8 -13.07 -3.40 13.09
CA ARG A 8 -12.12 -2.35 12.66
C ARG A 8 -10.76 -2.48 13.34
N GLU A 9 -10.73 -2.81 14.62
CA GLU A 9 -9.49 -3.05 15.36
C GLU A 9 -8.73 -4.26 14.82
N GLN A 10 -9.44 -5.35 14.52
CA GLN A 10 -8.86 -6.54 13.88
C GLN A 10 -8.31 -6.24 12.49
N GLN A 11 -9.05 -5.48 11.67
CA GLN A 11 -8.58 -5.04 10.36
C GLN A 11 -7.31 -4.19 10.48
N ARG A 12 -7.29 -3.23 11.42
CA ARG A 12 -6.11 -2.38 11.67
C ARG A 12 -4.90 -3.20 12.10
N ALA A 13 -5.08 -4.12 13.04
CA ALA A 13 -4.02 -5.02 13.50
C ALA A 13 -3.49 -5.89 12.34
N TYR A 14 -4.38 -6.38 11.48
CA TYR A 14 -4.00 -7.16 10.32
C TYR A 14 -3.24 -6.34 9.26
N GLN A 15 -3.68 -5.12 8.97
CA GLN A 15 -2.94 -4.19 8.10
C GLN A 15 -1.54 -3.91 8.65
N GLN A 16 -1.42 -3.64 9.95
CA GLN A 16 -0.14 -3.41 10.60
C GLN A 16 0.78 -4.63 10.53
N ALA A 17 0.23 -5.84 10.69
CA ALA A 17 0.99 -7.08 10.54
C ALA A 17 1.52 -7.26 9.10
N LEU A 18 0.68 -7.00 8.09
CA LEU A 18 1.08 -7.06 6.67
C LEU A 18 2.19 -6.04 6.36
N LEU A 19 2.05 -4.79 6.82
CA LEU A 19 3.06 -3.75 6.63
C LEU A 19 4.37 -4.05 7.38
N THR A 20 4.27 -4.65 8.57
CA THR A 20 5.45 -5.09 9.34
C THR A 20 6.20 -6.20 8.61
N ASN A 21 5.49 -7.15 8.01
CA ASN A 21 6.10 -8.21 7.23
C ASN A 21 6.70 -7.67 5.93
N LEU A 22 6.02 -6.77 5.23
CA LEU A 22 6.57 -6.07 4.08
C LEU A 22 7.86 -5.30 4.44
N ARG A 23 7.88 -4.60 5.58
CA ARG A 23 9.09 -3.89 6.05
C ARG A 23 10.28 -4.83 6.18
N LYS A 24 10.09 -6.03 6.72
CA LYS A 24 11.17 -7.03 6.87
C LYS A 24 11.72 -7.45 5.51
N GLU A 25 10.84 -7.72 4.54
CA GLU A 25 11.23 -8.06 3.18
C GLU A 25 11.99 -6.94 2.47
N LEU A 26 11.55 -5.68 2.64
CA LEU A 26 12.22 -4.51 2.07
C LEU A 26 13.57 -4.24 2.74
N THR A 27 13.66 -4.43 4.06
CA THR A 27 14.92 -4.30 4.81
C THR A 27 15.94 -5.33 4.35
N ALA A 28 15.51 -6.57 4.08
CA ALA A 28 16.38 -7.61 3.52
C ALA A 28 16.89 -7.31 2.10
N ARG A 29 16.32 -6.30 1.42
CA ARG A 29 16.69 -5.83 0.08
C ARG A 29 17.36 -4.46 0.08
N ASP A 30 17.75 -3.98 1.27
CA ASP A 30 18.37 -2.67 1.51
C ASP A 30 17.50 -1.48 1.08
N VAL A 31 16.17 -1.63 1.14
CA VAL A 31 15.23 -0.53 0.89
C VAL A 31 14.79 0.08 2.23
N PRO A 32 15.10 1.35 2.52
CA PRO A 32 14.68 2.00 3.76
C PRO A 32 13.16 2.10 3.85
N ALA A 33 12.60 1.53 4.92
CA ALA A 33 11.17 1.50 5.14
C ALA A 33 10.82 1.68 6.63
N VAL A 34 9.94 2.65 6.94
CA VAL A 34 9.54 3.00 8.31
C VAL A 34 8.03 2.82 8.46
N LEU A 35 7.62 2.07 9.49
CA LEU A 35 6.21 1.90 9.80
C LEU A 35 5.71 3.17 10.50
N ILE A 36 4.66 3.79 9.97
CA ILE A 36 4.05 5.01 10.49
C ILE A 36 2.54 4.83 10.68
N VAL A 37 1.96 5.75 11.43
CA VAL A 37 0.51 5.92 11.53
C VAL A 37 0.21 7.33 11.03
N THR A 38 -0.65 7.44 10.02
CA THR A 38 -1.06 8.74 9.45
C THR A 38 -1.99 9.48 10.40
N GLU A 39 -2.24 10.76 10.13
CA GLU A 39 -3.07 11.64 10.98
C GLU A 39 -4.51 11.13 11.16
N ASP A 40 -5.07 10.47 10.14
CA ASP A 40 -6.37 9.79 10.18
C ASP A 40 -6.34 8.44 10.95
N GLY A 41 -5.19 8.07 11.52
CA GLY A 41 -4.99 6.84 12.28
C GLY A 41 -4.68 5.60 11.45
N ARG A 42 -4.56 5.73 10.13
CA ARG A 42 -4.31 4.59 9.24
C ARG A 42 -2.84 4.12 9.30
N PRO A 43 -2.57 2.82 9.43
CA PRO A 43 -1.21 2.29 9.30
C PRO A 43 -0.68 2.42 7.87
N ALA A 44 0.56 2.87 7.73
CA ALA A 44 1.26 2.94 6.45
C ALA A 44 2.75 2.60 6.62
N LEU A 45 3.41 2.28 5.50
CA LEU A 45 4.85 2.09 5.46
C LEU A 45 5.45 3.17 4.57
N ASP A 46 6.25 4.06 5.16
CA ASP A 46 6.96 5.09 4.41
C ASP A 46 8.25 4.50 3.84
N VAL A 47 8.37 4.50 2.51
CA VAL A 47 9.48 3.85 1.79
C VAL A 47 10.24 4.90 1.00
N THR A 48 11.56 4.95 1.22
CA THR A 48 12.44 5.92 0.55
C THR A 48 13.01 5.34 -0.74
N ASP A 49 12.91 6.08 -1.84
CA ASP A 49 13.49 5.71 -3.14
C ASP A 49 14.98 6.07 -3.27
N SER A 50 15.57 5.68 -4.40
CA SER A 50 16.94 5.99 -4.80
C SER A 50 17.25 7.50 -4.93
N ARG A 51 16.23 8.36 -4.95
CA ARG A 51 16.34 9.83 -5.04
C ARG A 51 15.98 10.50 -3.71
N CYS A 52 15.99 9.77 -2.61
CA CYS A 52 15.66 10.24 -1.26
C CYS A 52 14.23 10.81 -1.13
N ARG A 53 13.30 10.36 -1.97
CA ARG A 53 11.88 10.70 -1.86
C ARG A 53 11.16 9.59 -1.12
N SER A 54 10.29 9.97 -0.19
CA SER A 54 9.45 9.01 0.53
C SER A 54 8.09 8.84 -0.16
N ARG A 55 7.58 7.60 -0.15
CA ARG A 55 6.24 7.27 -0.59
C ARG A 55 5.57 6.36 0.42
N ARG A 56 4.30 6.63 0.74
CA ARG A 56 3.54 5.84 1.69
C ARG A 56 2.88 4.66 0.99
N ILE A 57 3.22 3.47 1.45
CA ILE A 57 2.57 2.23 1.05
C ILE A 57 1.47 1.91 2.05
N PHE A 58 0.26 1.70 1.53
CA PHE A 58 -0.92 1.36 2.29
C PHE A 58 -1.40 -0.06 1.94
N VAL A 59 -2.25 -0.60 2.80
CA VAL A 59 -2.94 -1.88 2.57
C VAL A 59 -4.39 -1.61 2.16
N HIS A 60 -4.81 -2.24 1.06
CA HIS A 60 -6.20 -2.31 0.64
C HIS A 60 -6.72 -3.74 0.80
N LEU A 61 -7.31 -4.05 1.96
CA LEU A 61 -7.73 -5.41 2.34
C LEU A 61 -8.73 -6.05 1.35
N PRO A 62 -9.80 -5.36 0.87
CA PRO A 62 -10.78 -5.99 -0.02
C PRO A 62 -10.21 -6.56 -1.32
N PHE A 63 -9.14 -5.96 -1.85
CA PHE A 63 -8.48 -6.39 -3.10
C PHE A 63 -7.15 -7.11 -2.86
N CYS A 64 -6.79 -7.32 -1.59
CA CYS A 64 -5.53 -7.90 -1.18
C CYS A 64 -4.28 -7.19 -1.75
N TRP A 65 -4.27 -5.86 -1.76
CA TRP A 65 -3.18 -5.06 -2.35
C TRP A 65 -2.35 -4.31 -1.32
N PHE A 66 -1.06 -4.20 -1.60
CA PHE A 66 -0.28 -3.01 -1.26
C PHE A 66 -0.42 -1.99 -2.39
N TYR A 67 -0.48 -0.71 -2.05
CA TYR A 67 -0.52 0.36 -3.05
C TYR A 67 0.17 1.62 -2.54
N TRP A 68 0.68 2.43 -3.46
CA TRP A 68 1.44 3.65 -3.17
C TRP A 68 1.10 4.83 -4.08
N GLY A 69 -0.03 4.72 -4.80
CA GLY A 69 -0.61 5.77 -5.61
C GLY A 69 -1.90 5.29 -6.28
N ASP A 70 -2.38 6.01 -7.28
CA ASP A 70 -3.64 5.77 -7.97
C ASP A 70 -3.47 5.08 -9.33
N GLN A 71 -2.24 4.95 -9.82
CA GLN A 71 -1.97 4.33 -11.11
C GLN A 71 -2.07 2.79 -11.06
N HIS A 72 -2.23 2.17 -12.24
CA HIS A 72 -2.42 0.72 -12.37
C HIS A 72 -1.20 -0.08 -11.93
N ASP A 73 -0.01 0.48 -12.09
CA ASP A 73 1.28 -0.09 -11.75
C ASP A 73 1.75 0.28 -10.33
N GLU A 74 1.05 1.18 -9.64
CA GLU A 74 1.32 1.62 -8.26
C GLU A 74 0.63 0.76 -7.19
N ARG A 75 0.36 -0.51 -7.54
CA ARG A 75 -0.25 -1.51 -6.66
C ARG A 75 0.25 -2.92 -6.98
N VAL A 76 0.27 -3.77 -5.96
CA VAL A 76 0.68 -5.18 -6.08
C VAL A 76 -0.06 -6.04 -5.06
N SER A 77 -0.37 -7.29 -5.43
CA SER A 77 -0.98 -8.25 -4.51
C SER A 77 -0.05 -8.60 -3.36
N PHE A 78 -0.55 -8.56 -2.11
CA PHE A 78 0.19 -9.02 -0.94
C PHE A 78 0.08 -10.53 -0.68
N LEU A 79 -0.67 -11.28 -1.51
CA LEU A 79 -0.85 -12.73 -1.36
C LEU A 79 0.47 -13.49 -1.56
N ARG A 80 1.37 -12.94 -2.37
CA ARG A 80 2.75 -13.41 -2.54
C ARG A 80 3.69 -12.32 -2.04
N LEU A 81 3.91 -12.30 -0.73
CA LEU A 81 4.67 -11.24 -0.07
C LEU A 81 6.08 -11.02 -0.65
N PRO A 82 6.88 -12.06 -0.97
CA PRO A 82 8.20 -11.85 -1.59
C PRO A 82 8.12 -11.15 -2.95
N ASP A 83 7.24 -11.61 -3.84
CA ASP A 83 7.00 -10.99 -5.15
C ASP A 83 6.52 -9.54 -5.01
N ALA A 84 5.67 -9.27 -4.01
CA ALA A 84 5.20 -7.92 -3.70
C ALA A 84 6.35 -7.00 -3.28
N ALA A 85 7.23 -7.50 -2.42
CA ALA A 85 8.42 -6.78 -1.98
C ALA A 85 9.40 -6.55 -3.13
N ASP A 86 9.57 -7.51 -4.05
CA ASP A 86 10.40 -7.33 -5.25
C ASP A 86 9.86 -6.22 -6.15
N ARG A 87 8.54 -6.19 -6.37
CA ARG A 87 7.86 -5.16 -7.17
C ARG A 87 8.05 -3.76 -6.56
N ILE A 88 7.85 -3.63 -5.25
CA ILE A 88 8.01 -2.37 -4.52
C ILE A 88 9.48 -1.94 -4.50
N THR A 89 10.40 -2.88 -4.30
CA THR A 89 11.85 -2.63 -4.37
C THR A 89 12.26 -2.10 -5.72
N GLN A 90 11.75 -2.71 -6.81
CA GLN A 90 12.03 -2.23 -8.16
C GLN A 90 11.50 -0.80 -8.35
N ALA A 91 10.26 -0.52 -7.94
CA ALA A 91 9.70 0.83 -8.01
C ALA A 91 10.50 1.86 -7.18
N ALA A 92 10.98 1.50 -5.99
CA ALA A 92 11.85 2.34 -5.17
C ALA A 92 13.23 2.58 -5.82
N ARG A 93 13.75 1.59 -6.56
CA ARG A 93 15.03 1.74 -7.28
C ARG A 93 14.89 2.62 -8.51
N ASP A 94 13.82 2.42 -9.27
CA ASP A 94 13.49 3.24 -10.46
C ASP A 94 13.18 4.69 -10.07
N GLY A 95 12.69 4.88 -8.85
CA GLY A 95 12.30 6.16 -8.28
C GLY A 95 10.79 6.33 -8.32
N TRP A 96 10.23 6.91 -7.27
CA TRP A 96 8.81 7.23 -7.22
C TRP A 96 8.41 8.21 -8.33
N ARG A 97 7.13 8.16 -8.73
CA ARG A 97 6.59 9.19 -9.62
C ARG A 97 6.76 10.58 -9.01
N GLU A 98 6.96 11.61 -9.82
CA GLU A 98 6.91 12.99 -9.34
C GLU A 98 5.45 13.43 -9.06
N GLY A 99 5.30 14.38 -8.15
CA GLY A 99 4.01 14.93 -7.75
C GLY A 99 3.37 14.26 -6.52
N GLU A 100 2.17 14.74 -6.21
CA GLU A 100 1.38 14.29 -5.08
C GLU A 100 1.02 12.81 -5.19
N GLN A 101 0.99 12.13 -4.05
CA GLN A 101 0.52 10.77 -3.97
C GLN A 101 -1.00 10.77 -4.18
N GLY A 102 -1.45 10.23 -5.31
CA GLY A 102 -2.88 9.98 -5.51
C GLY A 102 -3.43 9.03 -4.44
N GLU A 103 -4.66 9.27 -3.99
CA GLU A 103 -5.37 8.30 -3.16
C GLU A 103 -5.99 7.24 -4.07
N LEU A 104 -5.95 5.97 -3.63
CA LEU A 104 -6.60 4.89 -4.35
C LEU A 104 -8.13 5.06 -4.28
N GLY A 105 -8.68 5.74 -5.28
CA GLY A 105 -10.10 5.87 -5.51
C GLY A 105 -10.58 4.82 -6.51
N ILE A 106 -11.59 4.04 -6.15
CA ILE A 106 -12.32 3.22 -7.12
C ILE A 106 -13.46 4.07 -7.65
N ASP A 107 -13.30 4.58 -8.86
CA ASP A 107 -14.38 5.25 -9.56
C ASP A 107 -15.37 4.20 -10.09
N LEU A 108 -16.38 3.89 -9.29
CA LEU A 108 -17.44 2.96 -9.64
C LEU A 108 -18.27 3.44 -10.84
N SER A 109 -18.27 4.74 -11.17
CA SER A 109 -19.00 5.26 -12.33
C SER A 109 -18.43 4.75 -13.65
N LYS A 110 -17.10 4.57 -13.72
CA LYS A 110 -16.40 4.01 -14.89
C LYS A 110 -16.62 2.50 -15.06
N ILE A 111 -17.04 1.80 -14.00
CA ILE A 111 -17.40 0.38 -14.08
C ILE A 111 -18.77 0.23 -14.74
N VAL A 112 -19.70 1.16 -14.50
CA VAL A 112 -21.05 1.12 -15.10
C VAL A 112 -21.00 1.27 -16.62
N ASP A 113 -20.11 2.11 -17.14
CA ASP A 113 -19.96 2.30 -18.59
C ASP A 113 -19.32 1.11 -19.30
N ALA A 114 -18.47 0.33 -18.62
CA ALA A 114 -17.88 -0.90 -19.18
C ALA A 114 -18.90 -2.06 -19.32
N TYR A 115 -20.06 -1.95 -18.67
CA TYR A 115 -21.13 -2.96 -18.71
C TYR A 115 -22.46 -2.42 -19.28
N ARG A 116 -22.45 -1.23 -19.90
CA ARG A 116 -23.58 -0.77 -20.71
C ARG A 116 -23.49 -1.44 -22.09
N PRO A 117 -24.49 -2.23 -22.52
CA PRO A 117 -24.49 -2.88 -23.83
C PRO A 117 -24.57 -1.89 -24.99
#